data_AF-A0A222SRU8-F1
#
_entry.id   AF-A0A222SRU8-F1
#
_cell.length_a   1.000
_cell.length_b   1.000
_cell.length_c   1.000
_cell.angle_alpha   90.00
_cell.angle_beta   90.00
_cell.angle_gamma   90.00
#
_symmetry.space_group_name_H-M   'P 1'
#
loop_
_entity.id
_entity.type
_entity.pdbx_description
1 polymer ?
#
loop_
_entity_poly.entity_id
_entity_poly.type
_entity_poly.pdbx_seq_one_letter_code
_entity_poly.pdbx_strand_id
1 'polypeptide(L)' 'MPVHETIRVDRKATGPDSCRVAVSGELDLVTAAEVREALQRAVGENHAVVIDLGGLTFCDCTGLRAAGSCPHRPSR' A
#
# COMPACT_ATOMS: atom_id res chain seq x y z
N MET A 1 21.45 15.61 9.94
CA MET A 1 20.57 15.30 8.79
C MET A 1 19.64 14.19 9.25
N PRO A 2 18.32 14.39 9.32
CA PRO A 2 17.42 13.30 9.70
C PRO A 2 17.52 12.22 8.62
N VAL A 3 17.76 11.00 9.04
CA VAL A 3 17.82 9.84 8.15
C VAL A 3 16.36 9.46 7.89
N HIS A 4 15.74 10.05 6.86
CA HIS A 4 14.40 9.62 6.47
C HIS A 4 14.49 8.15 6.08
N GLU A 5 13.82 7.29 6.84
CA GLU A 5 13.86 5.85 6.62
C GLU A 5 13.08 5.54 5.33
N THR A 6 13.78 5.01 4.33
CA THR A 6 13.21 4.80 2.99
C THR A 6 12.00 3.85 3.03
N ILE A 7 10.87 4.28 2.47
CA ILE A 7 9.68 3.43 2.30
C ILE A 7 10.04 2.18 1.48
N ARG A 8 9.49 1.03 1.88
CA ARG A 8 9.58 -0.22 1.11
C ARG A 8 8.20 -0.79 0.89
N VAL A 9 7.96 -1.24 -0.33
CA VAL A 9 6.72 -1.91 -0.72
C VAL A 9 7.07 -3.29 -1.25
N ASP A 10 6.66 -4.32 -0.51
CA ASP A 10 6.78 -5.72 -0.93
C ASP A 10 5.43 -6.25 -1.41
N ARG A 11 5.45 -7.03 -2.49
CA ARG A 11 4.24 -7.71 -2.99
C ARG A 11 4.42 -9.20 -2.98
N LYS A 12 3.43 -9.88 -2.41
CA LYS A 12 3.39 -11.33 -2.37
C LYS A 12 2.05 -11.86 -2.82
N ALA A 13 2.04 -12.77 -3.80
CA ALA A 13 0.84 -13.52 -4.14
C ALA A 13 0.40 -14.37 -2.94
N THR A 14 -0.89 -14.35 -2.63
CA THR A 14 -1.51 -15.12 -1.53
C THR A 14 -2.51 -16.17 -2.05
N GLY A 15 -2.81 -16.13 -3.34
CA GLY A 15 -3.74 -17.03 -4.02
C GLY A 15 -3.82 -16.71 -5.52
N PRO A 16 -4.70 -17.41 -6.27
CA PRO A 16 -4.80 -17.29 -7.73
C PRO A 16 -5.13 -15.87 -8.22
N ASP A 17 -5.88 -15.12 -7.44
CA ASP A 17 -6.30 -13.74 -7.74
C ASP A 17 -6.19 -12.82 -6.51
N SER A 18 -5.30 -13.17 -5.59
CA SER A 18 -5.11 -12.40 -4.37
C SER A 18 -3.64 -12.11 -4.07
N CYS A 19 -3.37 -10.89 -3.63
CA CYS A 19 -2.04 -10.49 -3.21
C CYS A 19 -2.05 -9.76 -1.87
N ARG A 20 -0.91 -9.79 -1.20
CA ARG A 20 -0.61 -8.97 -0.04
C ARG A 20 0.45 -7.95 -0.43
N VAL A 21 0.19 -6.70 -0.09
CA VAL A 21 1.14 -5.59 -0.24
C VAL A 21 1.57 -5.19 1.16
N ALA A 22 2.84 -5.45 1.50
CA ALA A 22 3.41 -5.06 2.78
C ALA A 22 4.18 -3.75 2.62
N VAL A 23 3.85 -2.77 3.45
CA VAL A 23 4.50 -1.45 3.46
C VAL A 23 5.25 -1.27 4.77
N SER A 24 6.52 -0.90 4.68
CA SER A 24 7.38 -0.67 5.85
C SER A 24 8.25 0.56 5.69
N GLY A 25 8.62 1.18 6.81
CA GLY A 25 9.41 2.42 6.86
C GLY A 25 8.55 3.63 7.24
N GLU A 26 8.94 4.82 6.79
CA GLU A 26 8.22 6.07 7.07
C GLU A 26 7.33 6.48 5.89
N LEU A 27 6.04 6.68 6.16
CA LEU A 27 5.09 7.19 5.17
C LEU A 27 4.95 8.71 5.32
N ASP A 28 5.42 9.42 4.30
CA ASP A 28 5.36 10.88 4.13
C ASP A 28 4.69 11.26 2.79
N LEU A 29 4.54 12.56 2.52
CA LEU A 29 3.93 13.06 1.28
C LEU A 29 4.65 12.63 -0.01
N VAL A 30 5.96 12.40 0.03
CA VAL A 30 6.77 12.02 -1.13
C VAL A 30 6.59 10.53 -1.43
N THR A 31 6.65 9.70 -0.39
CA THR A 31 6.53 8.24 -0.43
C THR A 31 5.08 7.77 -0.61
N ALA A 32 4.08 8.60 -0.24
CA ALA A 32 2.66 8.30 -0.45
C ALA A 32 2.29 8.13 -1.93
N ALA A 33 2.95 8.85 -2.84
CA ALA A 33 2.70 8.70 -4.28
C ALA A 33 3.12 7.31 -4.78
N GLU A 34 4.30 6.84 -4.36
CA GLU A 34 4.85 5.54 -4.71
C GLU A 34 3.98 4.40 -4.15
N VAL A 35 3.60 4.49 -2.88
CA VAL A 35 2.71 3.50 -2.24
C VAL A 35 1.35 3.47 -2.95
N ARG A 36 0.80 4.62 -3.33
CA ARG A 36 -0.47 4.70 -4.07
C ARG A 36 -0.38 4.04 -5.44
N GLU A 37 0.66 4.31 -6.22
CA GLU A 37 0.84 3.67 -7.53
C GLU A 37 1.01 2.15 -7.39
N ALA A 38 1.73 1.71 -6.37
CA ALA A 38 1.90 0.28 -6.12
C ALA A 38 0.56 -0.39 -5.75
N LEU A 39 -0.24 0.25 -4.90
CA LEU A 39 -1.56 -0.24 -4.53
C LEU A 39 -2.53 -0.27 -5.72
N GLN A 40 -2.54 0.78 -6.54
CA GLN A 40 -3.40 0.85 -7.73
C GLN A 40 -3.11 -0.28 -8.72
N ARG A 41 -1.83 -0.57 -8.97
CA ARG A 41 -1.44 -1.70 -9.83
C ARG A 41 -1.88 -3.04 -9.22
N ALA A 42 -1.66 -3.23 -7.92
CA ALA A 42 -2.05 -4.47 -7.23
C ALA A 42 -3.57 -4.72 -7.32
N VAL A 43 -4.39 -3.68 -7.16
CA VAL A 43 -5.85 -3.75 -7.27
C VAL A 43 -6.31 -3.96 -8.71
N GLY A 44 -5.61 -3.39 -9.70
CA GLY A 44 -5.91 -3.62 -11.11
C GLY A 44 -5.63 -5.07 -11.55
N GLU A 45 -4.65 -5.72 -10.91
CA GLU A 45 -4.17 -7.06 -11.27
C GLU A 45 -4.82 -8.18 -10.43
N ASN A 46 -5.41 -7.87 -9.27
CA ASN A 46 -5.91 -8.87 -8.33
C ASN A 46 -7.34 -8.57 -7.89
N HIS A 47 -8.15 -9.61 -7.71
CA HIS A 47 -9.51 -9.49 -7.19
C HIS A 47 -9.53 -9.13 -5.69
N ALA A 48 -8.52 -9.58 -4.93
CA ALA A 48 -8.39 -9.28 -3.52
C ALA A 48 -6.96 -8.80 -3.18
N VAL A 49 -6.87 -7.64 -2.53
CA VAL A 49 -5.60 -7.07 -2.08
C VAL A 49 -5.65 -6.82 -0.58
N VAL A 50 -4.74 -7.45 0.16
CA VAL A 50 -4.55 -7.20 1.60
C VAL A 50 -3.38 -6.23 1.76
N ILE A 51 -3.63 -5.09 2.38
CA ILE A 51 -2.59 -4.10 2.68
C ILE A 51 -2.11 -4.31 4.11
N ASP A 52 -0.84 -4.67 4.26
CA ASP A 52 -0.20 -4.79 5.56
C ASP A 52 0.65 -3.55 5.85
N LEU A 53 0.21 -2.77 6.84
CA LEU A 53 0.87 -1.56 7.30
C LEU A 53 1.62 -1.76 8.63
N GLY A 54 1.76 -3.01 9.10
CA GLY A 54 2.41 -3.33 10.38
C GLY A 54 3.90 -2.97 10.44
N GLY A 55 4.53 -2.70 9.29
CA GLY A 55 5.91 -2.24 9.20
C GLY A 55 6.10 -0.72 9.18
N LEU A 56 5.03 0.07 9.21
CA LEU A 56 5.12 1.53 9.24
C LEU A 56 5.49 2.02 10.64
N THR A 57 6.58 2.79 10.73
CA THR A 57 7.04 3.42 11.98
C THR A 57 6.47 4.82 12.17
N PHE A 58 5.96 5.42 11.09
CA PHE A 58 5.33 6.74 11.08
C PHE A 58 4.28 6.82 9.95
N CYS A 59 3.15 7.49 10.22
CA CYS A 59 2.07 7.70 9.26
C CYS A 59 1.51 9.11 9.47
N ASP A 60 1.83 10.05 8.59
CA ASP A 60 1.11 11.33 8.56
C ASP A 60 -0.34 11.09 8.09
N CYS A 61 -1.27 11.95 8.52
CA CYS A 61 -2.71 11.78 8.28
C CYS A 61 -3.12 11.77 6.78
N THR A 62 -2.18 11.85 5.84
CA THR A 62 -2.40 11.67 4.40
C THR A 62 -2.34 10.20 3.98
N GLY A 63 -1.64 9.33 4.71
CA GLY A 63 -1.50 7.91 4.40
C GLY A 63 -2.80 7.12 4.42
N LEU A 64 -3.70 7.42 5.36
CA LEU A 64 -4.99 6.73 5.48
C LEU A 64 -5.96 7.07 4.32
N ARG A 65 -5.85 8.26 3.73
CA ARG A 65 -6.69 8.69 2.60
C ARG A 65 -6.37 7.92 1.32
N ALA A 66 -5.12 7.48 1.13
CA ALA A 66 -4.73 6.66 -0.02
C ALA A 66 -5.32 5.23 0.06
N ALA A 67 -5.42 4.66 1.26
CA ALA A 67 -6.02 3.34 1.47
C ALA A 67 -7.56 3.36 1.28
N GLY A 68 -8.21 4.47 1.66
CA GLY A 68 -9.68 4.59 1.63
C GLY A 68 -10.30 4.84 0.26
N SER A 69 -9.52 5.20 -0.77
CA SER A 69 -10.06 5.57 -2.10
C SER A 69 -10.07 4.44 -3.12
N CYS A 70 -9.85 3.19 -2.71
CA CYS A 70 -9.92 2.05 -3.61
C CYS A 70 -11.40 1.64 -3.81
N PRO A 71 -12.00 1.85 -4.99
CA PRO A 71 -13.36 1.38 -5.24
C PRO A 71 -13.37 -0.16 -5.19
N HIS A 72 -14.15 -0.71 -4.27
CA HIS A 72 -14.54 -2.11 -4.29
C HIS A 72 -15.31 -2.38 -5.58
N ARG A 73 -14.77 -3.24 -6.46
CA ARG A 73 -15.52 -3.78 -7.59
C ARG A 73 -16.39 -4.91 -7.04
N PRO A 74 -17.72 -4.79 -7.05
CA PRO A 74 -18.59 -5.85 -6.58
C PRO A 74 -18.43 -7.08 -7.50
N SER A 75 -18.12 -8.22 -6.90
CA SER A 75 -18.19 -9.52 -7.54
C SER A 75 -19.66 -9.83 -7.85
N ARG A 76 -19.89 -10.17 -9.11
CA ARG A 76 -21.18 -10.38 -9.79
C ARG A 76 -22.07 -11.42 -9.11
#